data_AF-R4WLE8-F1
#
_entry.id   AF-R4WLE8-F1
#
_cell.length_a   1.000
_cell.length_b   1.000
_cell.length_c   1.000
_cell.angle_alpha   90.00
_cell.angle_beta   90.00
_cell.angle_gamma   90.00
#
_symmetry.space_group_name_H-M   'P 1'
#
loop_
_entity.id
_entity.type
_entity.pdbx_description
1 polymer ?
#
loop_
_entity_poly.entity_id
_entity_poly.type
_entity_poly.pdbx_seq_one_letter_code
_entity_poly.pdbx_strand_id
1 'polypeptide(L)' 'MSSLPIVSIIRRETFSSAHRLHSPFLSDEENKKVYGKCNNPNGHGHNYVVLVTVKGPVDPQTGMVM' A
#
# COMPACT_ATOMS: atom_id res chain seq x y z
N MET A 1 29.00 -6.53 25.74
CA MET A 1 27.79 -5.68 25.64
C MET A 1 26.77 -6.45 24.84
N SER A 2 25.57 -6.69 25.37
CA SER A 2 24.50 -7.39 24.65
C SER A 2 23.99 -6.51 23.51
N SER A 3 23.81 -7.06 22.31
CA SER A 3 23.17 -6.34 21.20
C SER A 3 21.70 -6.09 21.52
N LEU A 4 21.20 -4.89 21.25
CA LEU A 4 19.78 -4.57 21.43
C LEU A 4 18.92 -5.47 20.53
N PRO A 5 17.74 -5.91 21.00
CA PRO A 5 16.84 -6.72 20.19
C PRO A 5 16.38 -5.91 18.97
N ILE A 6 16.39 -6.54 17.79
CA ILE A 6 15.85 -5.97 16.56
C ILE A 6 14.41 -6.46 16.38
N VAL A 7 13.45 -5.54 16.32
CA VAL A 7 12.03 -5.88 16.15
C VAL A 7 11.43 -5.12 14.97
N SER A 8 10.26 -5.56 14.51
CA SER A 8 9.47 -4.86 13.49
C SER A 8 8.14 -4.42 14.09
N ILE A 9 7.78 -3.15 13.90
CA ILE A 9 6.48 -2.60 14.25
C ILE A 9 5.69 -2.32 12.98
N ILE A 10 4.38 -2.59 13.02
CA ILE A 10 3.49 -2.38 11.88
C ILE A 10 2.38 -1.42 12.29
N ARG A 11 2.25 -0.31 11.58
CA ARG A 11 1.11 0.59 11.69
C ARG A 11 0.14 0.34 10.54
N ARG A 12 -1.13 0.11 10.89
CA ARG A 12 -2.21 -0.07 9.93
C ARG A 12 -3.02 1.22 9.79
N GLU A 13 -3.24 1.64 8.55
CA GLU A 13 -4.11 2.76 8.20
C GLU A 13 -5.07 2.37 7.07
N THR A 14 -6.15 3.14 6.91
CA THR A 14 -7.08 2.97 5.79
C THR A 14 -7.41 4.29 5.12
N PHE A 15 -7.64 4.25 3.80
CA PHE A 15 -8.14 5.40 3.07
C PHE A 15 -9.09 4.97 1.94
N SER A 16 -10.07 5.83 1.65
CA SER A 16 -11.01 5.62 0.55
C SER A 16 -10.53 6.38 -0.68
N SER A 17 -10.51 5.73 -1.84
CA SER A 17 -10.10 6.37 -3.10
C SER A 17 -10.80 5.75 -4.31
N ALA A 18 -11.00 6.56 -5.35
CA ALA A 18 -11.50 6.15 -6.65
C ALA A 18 -10.37 6.13 -7.69
N HIS A 19 -10.44 5.20 -8.64
CA HIS A 19 -9.46 5.05 -9.71
C HIS A 19 -10.01 4.30 -10.95
N ARG A 20 -9.25 4.35 -12.04
CA ARG A 20 -9.46 3.57 -13.26
C ARG A 20 -8.12 2.98 -13.68
N LEU A 21 -8.09 1.67 -13.94
CA LEU A 21 -6.91 1.06 -14.56
C LEU A 21 -6.98 1.31 -16.06
N HIS A 22 -6.17 2.20 -16.59
CA HIS A 22 -6.09 2.54 -18.01
C HIS A 22 -4.65 2.93 -18.35
N SER A 23 -4.07 2.30 -19.37
CA SER A 23 -2.74 2.64 -19.89
C SER A 23 -2.89 3.56 -21.10
N PRO A 24 -2.21 4.73 -21.13
CA PRO A 24 -2.22 5.62 -22.30
C PRO A 24 -1.45 5.06 -23.50
N PHE A 25 -0.74 3.93 -23.33
CA PHE A 25 0.04 3.27 -24.38
C PHE A 25 -0.68 2.05 -25.00
N LEU A 26 -1.93 1.81 -24.60
CA LEU A 26 -2.77 0.74 -25.14
C LEU A 26 -3.98 1.35 -25.85
N SER A 27 -4.50 0.69 -26.88
CA SER A 27 -5.80 1.05 -27.46
C SER A 27 -6.93 0.87 -26.43
N ASP A 28 -8.11 1.42 -26.71
CA ASP A 28 -9.27 1.24 -25.84
C ASP A 28 -9.72 -0.23 -25.78
N GLU A 29 -9.66 -0.95 -26.90
CA GLU A 29 -9.94 -2.38 -26.97
C GLU A 29 -8.93 -3.19 -26.14
N GLU A 30 -7.64 -2.87 -26.25
CA GLU A 30 -6.58 -3.52 -25.48
C GLU A 30 -6.74 -3.26 -23.98
N ASN A 31 -7.01 -2.01 -23.60
CA ASN A 31 -7.32 -1.64 -22.21
C ASN A 31 -8.52 -2.40 -21.66
N LYS A 32 -9.61 -2.49 -22.45
CA LYS A 32 -10.81 -3.23 -22.06
C LYS A 32 -10.53 -4.73 -21.94
N LYS A 33 -9.70 -5.30 -22.81
CA LYS A 33 -9.29 -6.71 -22.77
C LYS A 33 -8.41 -7.03 -21.55
N VAL A 34 -7.46 -6.15 -21.21
CA VAL A 34 -6.52 -6.36 -20.11
C VAL A 34 -7.17 -6.09 -18.75
N TYR A 35 -7.86 -4.96 -18.60
CA TYR A 35 -8.35 -4.49 -17.30
C TYR A 35 -9.85 -4.75 -17.08
N GLY A 36 -10.61 -5.12 -18.12
CA GLY A 36 -12.02 -5.49 -18.01
C GLY A 36 -12.86 -4.45 -17.28
N LYS A 37 -13.61 -4.89 -16.26
CA LYS A 37 -14.45 -4.01 -15.42
C LYS A 37 -13.66 -2.88 -14.73
N CYS A 38 -12.37 -3.08 -14.46
CA CYS A 38 -11.53 -2.07 -13.83
C CYS A 38 -11.16 -0.91 -14.78
N ASN A 39 -11.39 -1.06 -16.09
CA ASN A 39 -11.25 0.00 -17.09
C ASN A 39 -12.51 0.85 -17.27
N ASN A 40 -13.56 0.67 -16.45
CA ASN A 40 -14.79 1.48 -16.54
C ASN A 40 -14.44 2.97 -16.75
N PRO A 41 -14.97 3.66 -17.78
CA PRO A 41 -14.65 5.06 -18.05
C PRO A 41 -14.93 5.99 -16.86
N ASN A 42 -15.93 5.66 -16.04
CA ASN A 42 -16.28 6.41 -14.82
C ASN A 42 -15.54 5.91 -13.55
N GLY A 43 -14.58 4.98 -13.71
CA GLY A 43 -13.80 4.42 -12.62
C GLY A 43 -14.58 3.49 -11.69
N HIS A 44 -13.95 3.19 -10.55
CA HIS A 44 -14.51 2.48 -9.41
C HIS A 44 -13.70 2.87 -8.16
N GLY A 45 -14.06 2.39 -6.96
CA GLY A 45 -13.37 2.77 -5.73
C GLY A 45 -13.11 1.62 -4.78
N HIS A 46 -12.26 1.89 -3.80
CA HIS A 46 -11.85 0.96 -2.74
C HIS A 46 -11.63 1.68 -1.42
N ASN A 47 -11.75 0.92 -0.34
CA ASN A 47 -11.24 1.29 0.98
C ASN A 47 -9.92 0.54 1.18
N TYR A 48 -8.81 1.17 0.79
CA TYR A 48 -7.48 0.57 0.86
C TYR A 48 -7.01 0.45 2.30
N VAL A 49 -6.22 -0.59 2.57
CA VAL A 49 -5.48 -0.79 3.82
C VAL A 49 -3.99 -0.61 3.52
N VAL A 50 -3.32 0.25 4.28
CA VAL A 50 -1.87 0.42 4.23
C VAL A 50 -1.26 -0.13 5.51
N LEU A 51 -0.26 -1.00 5.37
CA LEU A 51 0.55 -1.51 6.46
C LEU A 51 1.96 -0.95 6.33
N VAL A 52 2.31 0.00 7.20
CA VAL A 52 3.66 0.58 7.24
C VAL A 52 4.47 -0.19 8.25
N THR A 53 5.56 -0.82 7.81
CA THR A 53 6.47 -1.58 8.67
C THR A 53 7.77 -0.82 8.87
N VAL A 54 8.19 -0.66 10.13
CA VAL A 54 9.51 -0.16 10.50
C VAL A 54 10.25 -1.23 11.28
N LYS A 55 11.54 -1.44 11.00
CA LYS A 55 12.39 -2.43 11.67
C LYS A 55 13.65 -1.76 12.21
N GLY A 56 13.99 -2.03 13.46
CA GLY A 56 15.17 -1.43 14.09
C GLY A 56 15.41 -1.97 15.50
N PRO A 57 16.52 -1.54 16.14
CA PRO A 57 16.78 -1.85 17.54
C PRO A 57 15.75 -1.18 18.43
N VAL A 58 15.39 -1.85 19.52
CA VAL A 58 14.55 -1.26 20.57
C VAL A 58 15.41 -0.30 21.40
N ASP A 59 15.02 0.97 21.45
CA ASP A 59 15.63 1.96 22.33
C ASP A 59 15.37 1.54 23.80
N PRO A 60 16.43 1.38 24.63
CA PRO A 60 16.29 0.85 25.98
C PRO A 60 15.66 1.83 26.98
N GLN A 61 15.59 3.13 26.67
CA GLN A 61 14.95 4.13 27.53
C GLN A 61 13.45 4.23 27.26
N THR A 62 13.04 4.10 26.01
CA THR A 62 11.66 4.33 25.57
C THR A 62 10.89 3.05 25.21
N GLY A 63 11.59 1.96 24.93
CA GLY A 63 10.99 0.72 24.42
C GLY A 63 10.50 0.81 22.97
N MET A 64 10.87 1.87 22.24
CA MET A 64 10.38 2.13 20.88
C MET A 64 11.43 1.77 19.82
N VAL A 65 10.96 1.52 18.59
CA VAL A 65 11.81 1.33 17.39
C VAL A 65 11.99 2.64 16.62
N MET A 66 11.01 3.53 16.72
CA MET A 66 10.92 4.84 16.09
C MET A 66 10.23 5.79 17.07
#